data_AF-A0A2E9QTI0-F1
#
_entry.id   AF-A0A2E9QTI0-F1
#
_cell.length_a   1.000
_cell.length_b   1.000
_cell.length_c   1.000
_cell.angle_alpha   90.00
_cell.angle_beta   90.00
_cell.angle_gamma   90.00
#
_symmetry.space_group_name_H-M   'P 1'
#
loop_
_entity.id
_entity.type
_entity.pdbx_description
1 polymer ?
#
loop_
_entity_poly.entity_id
_entity_poly.type
_entity_poly.pdbx_seq_one_letter_code
_entity_poly.pdbx_strand_id
1 'polypeptide(L)' 'MARFYEFDALLQKEGWLSPAFVGLDDEGNITYLSDQPYPNAALVEKIEGYVVPGFQNAHSHAFQYAMAGLAE' A
#
# COMPACT_ATOMS: atom_id res chain seq x y z
N MET A 1 -3.58 -10.10 14.30
CA MET A 1 -4.36 -8.90 14.65
C MET A 1 -4.56 -8.03 13.42
N ALA A 2 -5.81 -7.63 13.17
CA ALA A 2 -6.13 -6.68 12.12
C ALA A 2 -5.40 -5.34 12.34
N ARG A 3 -4.89 -4.76 11.26
CA ARG A 3 -4.13 -3.51 11.25
C ARG A 3 -4.90 -2.44 10.52
N PHE A 4 -4.90 -1.21 11.02
CA PHE A 4 -5.59 -0.09 10.39
C PHE A 4 -4.64 1.08 10.19
N TYR A 5 -4.73 1.71 9.02
CA TYR A 5 -3.88 2.81 8.61
C TYR A 5 -4.70 4.01 8.16
N GLU A 6 -4.16 5.21 8.38
CA GLU A 6 -4.63 6.48 7.81
C GLU A 6 -3.53 7.06 6.91
N PHE A 7 -3.91 7.50 5.71
CA PHE A 7 -3.05 8.18 4.73
C PHE A 7 -3.69 9.47 4.23
N ASP A 8 -2.89 10.37 3.66
CA ASP A 8 -3.37 11.66 3.11
C ASP A 8 -4.30 11.45 1.91
N ALA A 9 -3.93 10.55 0.99
CA ALA A 9 -4.84 10.05 -0.02
C ALA A 9 -4.35 8.70 -0.60
N LEU A 10 -5.26 7.94 -1.19
CA LEU A 10 -4.98 6.69 -1.91
C LEU A 10 -5.54 6.74 -3.33
N LEU A 11 -4.70 6.44 -4.32
CA LEU A 11 -5.09 6.44 -5.73
C LEU A 11 -5.89 5.17 -6.07
N GLN A 12 -7.14 5.36 -6.49
CA GLN A 12 -7.99 4.34 -7.08
C GLN A 12 -8.21 4.62 -8.57
N LYS A 13 -8.87 3.68 -9.26
CA LYS A 13 -9.20 3.82 -10.67
C LYS A 13 -10.09 5.06 -10.93
N GLU A 14 -10.99 5.36 -10.00
CA GLU A 14 -11.94 6.46 -10.08
C GLU A 14 -11.35 7.80 -9.63
N GLY A 15 -10.14 7.81 -9.08
CA GLY A 15 -9.46 9.00 -8.57
C GLY A 15 -8.89 8.80 -7.16
N TRP A 16 -8.61 9.91 -6.48
CA TRP A 16 -8.05 9.91 -5.14
C TRP A 16 -9.14 9.75 -4.08
N LEU A 17 -8.94 8.81 -3.15
CA LEU A 17 -9.66 8.70 -1.89
C LEU A 17 -8.91 9.52 -0.83
N SER A 18 -9.53 10.51 -0.18
CA SER A 18 -8.84 11.39 0.77
C SER A 18 -9.80 11.89 1.87
N PRO A 19 -9.42 11.79 3.17
CA PRO A 19 -8.33 10.96 3.68
C PRO A 19 -8.59 9.47 3.35
N ALA A 20 -7.57 8.62 3.39
CA ALA A 20 -7.74 7.20 3.08
C ALA A 20 -7.48 6.33 4.31
N PHE A 21 -8.47 5.51 4.68
CA PHE A 21 -8.37 4.52 5.73
C PHE A 21 -8.29 3.11 5.12
N VAL A 22 -7.28 2.34 5.53
CA VAL A 22 -7.03 0.99 5.04
C VAL A 22 -7.00 0.02 6.21
N GLY A 23 -7.79 -1.05 6.15
CA GLY A 23 -7.73 -2.17 7.10
C GLY A 23 -7.14 -3.40 6.44
N LEU A 24 -6.19 -4.05 7.12
CA LEU A 24 -5.57 -5.31 6.72
C LEU A 24 -5.90 -6.42 7.70
N ASP A 25 -6.09 -7.64 7.18
CA ASP A 25 -6.10 -8.85 8.01
C ASP A 25 -4.68 -9.30 8.40
N ASP A 26 -4.59 -10.46 9.05
CA ASP A 26 -3.34 -11.04 9.55
C ASP A 26 -2.42 -11.53 8.41
N GLU A 27 -3.00 -11.85 7.24
CA GLU A 27 -2.29 -12.28 6.04
C GLU A 27 -1.85 -11.10 5.16
N GLY A 28 -2.32 -9.88 5.47
CA GLY A 28 -2.02 -8.66 4.74
C GLY A 28 -3.00 -8.34 3.62
N ASN A 29 -4.14 -9.02 3.54
CA ASN A 29 -5.18 -8.68 2.58
C ASN A 29 -5.94 -7.43 3.01
N ILE A 30 -6.31 -6.58 2.04
CA ILE A 30 -7.16 -5.41 2.29
C ILE A 30 -8.58 -5.89 2.58
N THR A 31 -9.06 -5.62 3.79
CA THR A 31 -10.42 -5.96 4.26
C THR A 31 -11.30 -4.73 4.47
N TYR A 32 -10.71 -3.54 4.49
CA TYR A 32 -11.41 -2.28 4.60
C TYR A 32 -10.70 -1.19 3.80
N LEU A 33 -11.47 -0.40 3.06
CA LEU A 33 -10.99 0.77 2.31
C LEU A 33 -12.11 1.81 2.27
N SER A 34 -11.89 2.97 2.89
CA SER A 34 -12.90 4.04 2.99
C SER A 34 -12.25 5.40 3.24
N ASP A 35 -13.00 6.47 2.99
CA ASP A 35 -12.72 7.83 3.43
C ASP A 35 -13.12 8.09 4.90
N GLN A 36 -13.71 7.09 5.55
CA GLN A 36 -14.11 7.13 6.96
C GLN A 36 -13.27 6.16 7.79
N PRO A 37 -13.00 6.48 9.07
CA PRO A 37 -12.28 5.57 9.95
C PRO A 37 -13.10 4.31 10.23
N TYR A 38 -12.42 3.18 10.43
CA TYR A 38 -13.09 1.94 10.80
C TYR A 38 -13.71 2.07 12.21
N PRO A 39 -15.02 1.86 12.38
CA PRO A 39 -15.73 2.24 13.62
C PRO A 39 -15.21 1.61 14.92
N ASN A 40 -14.62 0.41 14.84
CA ASN A 40 -14.14 -0.35 16.01
C ASN A 40 -12.63 -0.62 15.97
N ALA A 41 -11.86 0.22 15.26
CA ALA A 41 -10.42 0.07 15.22
C ALA A 41 -9.84 0.46 16.59
N ALA A 42 -9.18 -0.50 17.25
CA ALA A 42 -8.53 -0.25 18.54
C ALA A 42 -7.34 0.72 18.42
N LEU A 43 -6.65 0.71 17.28
CA LEU A 43 -5.54 1.59 16.94
C LEU A 43 -5.54 1.82 15.43
N VAL A 44 -5.36 3.08 15.01
CA VAL A 44 -5.12 3.46 13.62
C VAL A 44 -3.74 4.08 13.54
N GLU A 45 -2.85 3.50 12.75
CA GLU A 45 -1.51 4.03 12.50
C GLU A 45 -1.59 5.10 11.40
N LYS A 46 -1.16 6.31 11.71
CA LYS A 46 -1.09 7.39 10.73
C LYS A 46 0.25 7.36 10.00
N ILE A 47 0.21 7.30 8.67
CA ILE A 47 1.37 7.39 7.80
C ILE A 47 1.24 8.67 6.98
N GLU A 48 2.18 9.60 7.16
CA GLU A 48 2.24 10.83 6.36
C GLU A 48 2.64 10.50 4.92
N GLY A 49 1.73 10.72 3.97
CA GLY A 49 1.97 10.44 2.56
C GLY A 49 0.77 9.93 1.77
N TYR A 50 1.03 9.81 0.47
CA TYR A 50 0.09 9.36 -0.55
C TYR A 50 0.37 7.90 -0.92
N VAL A 51 -0.68 7.12 -1.12
CA VAL A 51 -0.59 5.71 -1.49
C VAL A 51 -0.99 5.52 -2.94
N VAL A 52 -0.19 4.74 -3.67
CA VAL A 52 -0.51 4.28 -5.03
C VAL A 52 -0.45 2.75 -5.07
N PRO A 53 -1.23 2.09 -5.95
CA PRO A 53 -1.13 0.65 -6.12
C PRO A 53 0.31 0.22 -6.48
N GLY A 54 0.77 -0.88 -5.89
CA GLY A 54 2.08 -1.43 -6.19
C GLY A 54 2.21 -1.77 -7.68
N PHE A 55 3.33 -1.38 -8.28
CA PHE A 55 3.59 -1.64 -9.69
C PHE A 55 4.21 -3.04 -9.87
N GLN A 56 3.53 -3.90 -10.61
CA GLN A 56 4.01 -5.27 -10.82
C GLN A 56 5.24 -5.28 -11.74
N ASN A 57 6.33 -5.88 -11.28
CA ASN A 57 7.46 -6.20 -12.14
C ASN A 57 7.23 -7.57 -12.80
N ALA A 58 6.74 -7.57 -14.04
CA ALA A 58 6.34 -8.78 -14.75
C ALA A 58 7.51 -9.58 -15.36
N HIS A 59 8.74 -9.04 -15.34
CA HIS A 59 9.87 -9.68 -15.99
C HIS A 59 11.19 -9.32 -15.31
N SER A 60 11.91 -10.34 -14.83
CA SER A 60 13.19 -10.14 -14.17
C SER A 60 14.14 -11.31 -14.42
N HIS A 61 15.41 -10.98 -14.61
CA HIS A 61 16.52 -11.93 -14.57
C HIS A 61 17.40 -11.60 -13.36
N ALA A 62 17.07 -12.17 -12.21
CA ALA A 62 17.71 -11.81 -10.94
C ALA A 62 19.24 -11.93 -10.96
N PHE A 63 19.79 -12.97 -11.58
CA PHE A 63 21.25 -13.16 -11.65
C PHE A 63 21.97 -12.09 -12.46
N GLN A 64 21.32 -11.48 -13.45
CA GLN A 64 21.92 -10.42 -14.28
C GLN A 64 22.11 -9.12 -13.49
N TYR A 65 21.36 -8.92 -12.40
CA TYR A 65 21.53 -7.75 -11.54
C TYR A 65 22.95 -7.66 -10.96
N ALA A 66 23.56 -8.81 -10.62
CA ALA A 66 24.93 -8.86 -10.12
C ALA A 66 25.98 -8.41 -11.15
N MET A 67 25.63 -8.39 -12.44
CA MET A 67 26.51 -7.99 -13.55
C MET A 67 26.14 -6.62 -14.14
N ALA A 68 25.08 -5.97 -13.62
CA ALA A 68 24.63 -4.68 -14.12
C ALA A 68 25.72 -3.61 -13.93
N GLY A 69 26.24 -3.06 -15.03
CA GLY A 69 27.32 -2.08 -15.02
C GLY A 69 28.74 -2.66 -14.85
N LEU A 70 28.92 -3.99 -14.90
CA LEU A 70 30.24 -4.64 -14.83
C LEU A 70 30.79 -5.08 -16.19
N ALA A 71 30.03 -4.86 -17.28
CA ALA A 71 30.51 -5.02 -18.64
C ALA A 71 30.92 -3.65 -19.20
N GLU A 72 32.20 -3.33 -19.07
CA GLU A 72 32.98 -2.42 -19.90
C GLU A 72 34.20 -3.18 -20.46
#